data_AF-K1PTU8-F1
#
_entry.id   AF-K1PTU8-F1
#
_cell.length_a   1.000
_cell.length_b   1.000
_cell.length_c   1.000
_cell.angle_alpha   90.00
_cell.angle_beta   90.00
_cell.angle_gamma   90.00
#
_symmetry.space_group_name_H-M   'P 1'
#
loop_
_entity.id
_entity.type
_entity.pdbx_description
1 polymer ?
#
loop_
_entity_poly.entity_id
_entity_poly.type
_entity_poly.pdbx_seq_one_letter_code
_entity_poly.pdbx_strand_id
1 'polypeptide(L)'
;MIGVGSADVFLFSIPGIPLIVKETDGYPVVPQVVDEIIIYPAERYDFELDLKNIREGVYNMTVHILEGTKLKKLQNIVGLGLLNITNSLSLPVNSLTSTSGKKTVLNCPFEVFPNEPNIKCIPVSFLEARPSLTLQFDILPPTQETSTHFLNFGFPTDKGYSSINGRKFIWPTVSALTQPLEVDTSCGKCNAENSCECTHALDLKSGSEIIMVLSNIGNGSFITHPIHMHGHTFEVLKMGFPTVNKTGFLIPNNDIQCNPQLPNEQSLCNNATWRNSMWMQYRTIPDINTINPVRKDTIVVPYGGYSIIRIWATNPGVWFMHCHIDRHMLSGMALMLNESFENIVNLPKDMPTCHSFRNAPLSHLNTVLAVSSDTNGGLLL
;
A
#
# COMPACT_ATOMS: atom_id res chain seq x y z
N MET A 1 -1.72 -13.02 -8.46
CA MET A 1 -2.31 -13.13 -7.09
C MET A 1 -2.71 -11.74 -6.62
N ILE A 2 -3.90 -11.56 -6.03
CA ILE A 2 -4.45 -10.24 -5.69
C ILE A 2 -4.97 -10.23 -4.24
N GLY A 3 -4.53 -9.27 -3.44
CA GLY A 3 -4.92 -9.10 -2.04
C GLY A 3 -6.18 -8.23 -1.91
N VAL A 4 -7.37 -8.80 -2.12
CA VAL A 4 -8.64 -8.05 -2.05
C VAL A 4 -9.27 -8.02 -0.65
N GLY A 5 -8.56 -8.49 0.38
CA GLY A 5 -9.06 -8.52 1.76
C GLY A 5 -9.17 -7.11 2.36
N SER A 6 -10.11 -6.92 3.27
CA SER A 6 -10.37 -5.62 3.92
C SER A 6 -9.41 -5.28 5.06
N ALA A 7 -8.69 -6.26 5.61
CA ALA A 7 -7.83 -6.06 6.78
C ALA A 7 -6.69 -7.08 6.91
N ASP A 8 -6.99 -8.35 6.67
CA ASP A 8 -6.05 -9.43 6.98
C ASP A 8 -4.85 -9.46 6.03
N VAL A 9 -3.70 -9.83 6.60
CA VAL A 9 -2.47 -10.08 5.86
C VAL A 9 -2.35 -11.57 5.62
N PHE A 10 -2.13 -11.97 4.37
CA PHE A 10 -2.10 -13.37 3.99
C PHE A 10 -0.68 -13.84 3.67
N LEU A 11 -0.39 -15.07 4.07
CA LEU A 11 0.78 -15.83 3.65
C LEU A 11 0.33 -16.92 2.68
N PHE A 12 0.69 -16.76 1.41
CA PHE A 12 0.38 -17.69 0.34
C PHE A 12 1.57 -18.61 0.06
N SER A 13 1.29 -19.90 -0.17
CA SER A 13 2.29 -20.86 -0.64
C SER A 13 1.68 -22.08 -1.31
N ILE A 14 2.50 -22.80 -2.06
CA ILE A 14 2.20 -24.13 -2.59
C ILE A 14 3.28 -25.08 -2.07
N PRO A 15 3.08 -25.77 -0.93
CA PRO A 15 4.14 -26.57 -0.31
C PRO A 15 4.77 -27.56 -1.28
N GLY A 16 6.09 -27.45 -1.47
CA GLY A 16 6.87 -28.29 -2.38
C GLY A 16 7.02 -27.74 -3.80
N ILE A 17 6.38 -26.62 -4.14
CA ILE A 17 6.50 -25.95 -5.44
C ILE A 17 6.90 -24.49 -5.20
N PRO A 18 8.14 -24.08 -5.57
CA PRO A 18 8.58 -22.70 -5.40
C PRO A 18 7.86 -21.76 -6.38
N LEU A 19 7.76 -20.50 -5.97
CA LEU A 19 7.11 -19.43 -6.71
C LEU A 19 8.19 -18.54 -7.34
N ILE A 20 8.18 -18.40 -8.67
CA ILE A 20 9.11 -17.51 -9.39
C ILE A 20 8.41 -16.18 -9.61
N VAL A 21 8.54 -15.25 -8.66
CA VAL A 21 7.90 -13.92 -8.71
C VAL A 21 8.55 -13.08 -9.80
N LYS A 22 7.73 -12.56 -10.72
CA LYS A 22 8.16 -11.77 -11.88
C LYS A 22 7.55 -10.38 -11.93
N GLU A 23 6.49 -10.12 -11.17
CA GLU A 23 5.79 -8.84 -11.16
C GLU A 23 5.23 -8.51 -9.77
N THR A 24 5.14 -7.22 -9.47
CA THR A 24 4.30 -6.69 -8.39
C THR A 24 3.59 -5.41 -8.84
N ASP A 25 2.31 -5.28 -8.49
CA ASP A 25 1.45 -4.12 -8.80
C ASP A 25 1.48 -3.66 -10.27
N GLY A 26 1.61 -4.58 -11.23
CA GLY A 26 1.65 -4.23 -12.67
C GLY A 26 3.05 -3.96 -13.22
N TYR A 27 4.11 -4.09 -12.40
CA TYR A 27 5.49 -3.76 -12.80
C TYR A 27 6.44 -4.95 -12.67
N PRO A 28 7.22 -5.25 -13.74
CA PRO A 28 8.10 -6.40 -13.74
C PRO A 28 9.32 -6.19 -12.83
N VAL A 29 9.71 -7.26 -12.16
CA VAL A 29 10.90 -7.32 -11.30
C VAL A 29 11.90 -8.36 -11.80
N VAL A 30 13.14 -8.27 -11.34
CA VAL A 30 14.12 -9.33 -11.56
C VAL A 30 13.59 -10.59 -10.88
N PRO A 31 13.42 -11.72 -11.62
CA PRO A 31 12.75 -12.89 -11.09
C PRO A 31 13.32 -13.35 -9.75
N GLN A 32 12.46 -13.50 -8.74
CA GLN A 32 12.83 -14.00 -7.42
C GLN A 32 12.14 -15.32 -7.14
N VAL A 33 12.93 -16.33 -6.78
CA VAL A 33 12.42 -17.65 -6.38
C VAL A 33 12.20 -17.66 -4.88
N VAL A 34 10.96 -17.88 -4.45
CA VAL A 34 10.55 -17.87 -3.04
C VAL A 34 9.63 -19.05 -2.74
N ASP A 35 9.54 -19.43 -1.47
CA ASP A 35 8.64 -20.51 -1.03
C ASP A 35 7.25 -19.98 -0.68
N GLU A 36 7.20 -18.78 -0.10
CA GLU A 36 5.97 -18.16 0.39
C GLU A 36 5.98 -16.65 0.09
N ILE A 37 4.80 -16.06 -0.12
CA ILE A 37 4.64 -14.62 -0.37
C ILE A 37 3.69 -14.06 0.68
N ILE A 38 4.12 -12.99 1.36
CA ILE A 38 3.22 -12.16 2.17
C ILE A 38 2.52 -11.19 1.24
N ILE A 39 1.19 -11.19 1.26
CA ILE A 39 0.38 -10.24 0.48
C ILE A 39 -0.48 -9.41 1.42
N TYR A 40 -0.31 -8.10 1.33
CA TYR A 40 -1.13 -7.14 2.05
C TYR A 40 -2.36 -6.74 1.22
N PRO A 41 -3.42 -6.20 1.85
CA PRO A 41 -4.53 -5.56 1.14
C PRO A 41 -4.07 -4.61 0.04
N ALA A 42 -4.76 -4.66 -1.09
CA ALA A 42 -4.48 -4.01 -2.38
C ALA A 42 -3.24 -4.46 -3.15
N GLU A 43 -2.31 -5.23 -2.60
CA GLU A 43 -1.15 -5.65 -3.40
C GLU A 43 -1.49 -6.69 -4.47
N ARG A 44 -0.67 -6.72 -5.52
CA ARG A 44 -0.67 -7.76 -6.54
C ARG A 44 0.73 -8.33 -6.74
N TYR A 45 0.79 -9.63 -6.99
CA TYR A 45 2.01 -10.35 -7.35
C TYR A 45 1.73 -11.37 -8.44
N ASP A 46 2.55 -11.37 -9.49
CA ASP A 46 2.53 -12.43 -10.49
C ASP A 46 3.79 -13.28 -10.37
N PHE A 47 3.57 -14.59 -10.44
CA PHE A 47 4.61 -15.60 -10.33
C PHE A 47 4.37 -16.72 -11.33
N GLU A 48 5.48 -17.34 -11.75
CA GLU A 48 5.49 -18.52 -12.58
C GLU A 48 5.80 -19.76 -11.73
N LEU A 49 5.23 -20.90 -12.12
CA LEU A 49 5.52 -22.20 -11.54
C LEU A 49 6.32 -23.03 -12.55
N ASP A 50 7.54 -23.45 -12.19
CA ASP A 50 8.29 -24.42 -13.00
C ASP A 50 7.88 -25.84 -12.61
N LEU A 51 6.98 -26.43 -13.40
CA LEU A 51 6.41 -27.75 -13.15
C LEU A 51 7.17 -28.89 -13.83
N LYS A 52 8.27 -28.62 -14.56
CA LYS A 52 8.98 -29.62 -15.38
C LYS A 52 9.45 -30.84 -14.59
N ASN A 53 9.84 -30.64 -13.33
CA ASN A 53 10.36 -31.68 -12.44
C ASN A 53 9.43 -31.96 -11.25
N ILE A 54 8.18 -31.49 -11.30
CA ILE A 54 7.19 -31.76 -10.26
C ILE A 54 6.41 -33.03 -10.59
N ARG A 55 6.18 -33.87 -9.59
CA ARG A 55 5.46 -35.14 -9.76
C ARG A 55 3.99 -34.87 -10.07
N GLU A 56 3.35 -35.82 -10.75
CA GLU A 56 1.90 -35.80 -10.88
C GLU A 56 1.24 -35.91 -9.51
N GLY A 57 0.09 -35.26 -9.37
CA GLY A 57 -0.69 -35.29 -8.14
C GLY A 57 -1.41 -33.99 -7.88
N VAL A 58 -2.14 -33.97 -6.77
CA VAL A 58 -2.87 -32.80 -6.30
C VAL A 58 -2.06 -32.15 -5.19
N TYR A 59 -1.68 -30.89 -5.41
CA TYR A 59 -0.94 -30.05 -4.48
C TYR A 59 -1.86 -29.02 -3.86
N ASN A 60 -1.72 -28.80 -2.55
CA ASN A 60 -2.49 -27.77 -1.86
C ASN A 60 -1.88 -26.39 -2.12
N MET A 61 -2.69 -25.46 -2.57
CA MET A 61 -2.41 -24.03 -2.48
C MET A 61 -2.98 -23.55 -1.14
N THR A 62 -2.11 -23.07 -0.25
CA THR A 62 -2.50 -22.73 1.12
C THR A 62 -2.42 -21.24 1.36
N VAL A 63 -3.42 -20.71 2.07
CA VAL A 63 -3.47 -19.34 2.55
C VAL A 63 -3.61 -19.35 4.07
N HIS A 64 -2.70 -18.68 4.76
CA HIS A 64 -2.74 -18.46 6.20
C HIS A 64 -2.88 -16.98 6.53
N ILE A 65 -3.53 -16.66 7.64
CA ILE A 65 -3.51 -15.31 8.21
C ILE A 65 -2.23 -15.10 9.01
N LEU A 66 -1.65 -13.92 8.87
CA LEU A 66 -0.57 -13.42 9.71
C LEU A 66 -1.12 -12.37 10.68
N GLU A 67 -0.82 -12.53 11.98
CA GLU A 67 -1.32 -11.61 13.01
C GLU A 67 -0.21 -10.93 13.82
N GLY A 68 -0.53 -9.73 14.29
CA GLY A 68 0.29 -8.96 15.22
C GLY A 68 1.55 -8.37 14.60
N THR A 69 2.36 -7.73 15.43
CA THR A 69 3.56 -6.98 15.02
C THR A 69 4.68 -7.86 14.46
N LYS A 70 4.67 -9.15 14.78
CA LYS A 70 5.67 -10.13 14.31
C LYS A 70 5.14 -11.02 13.18
N LEU A 71 3.94 -10.74 12.68
CA LEU A 71 3.27 -11.53 11.64
C LEU A 71 3.24 -13.02 11.96
N LYS A 72 2.80 -13.37 13.17
CA LYS A 72 2.73 -14.77 13.59
C LYS A 72 1.73 -15.51 12.70
N LYS A 73 2.20 -16.58 12.06
CA LYS A 73 1.36 -17.47 11.26
C LYS A 73 0.33 -18.16 12.14
N LEU A 74 -0.96 -17.96 11.87
CA LEU A 74 -2.02 -18.72 12.53
C LEU A 74 -2.03 -20.16 12.01
N GLN A 75 -2.25 -21.12 12.92
CA GLN A 75 -2.21 -22.54 12.59
C GLN A 75 -3.32 -22.96 11.61
N ASN A 76 -4.46 -22.28 11.65
CA ASN A 76 -5.58 -22.58 10.78
C ASN A 76 -5.28 -22.13 9.35
N ILE A 77 -5.48 -23.03 8.39
CA ILE A 77 -5.53 -22.70 6.97
C ILE A 77 -6.89 -22.04 6.73
N VAL A 78 -6.89 -20.79 6.28
CA VAL A 78 -8.12 -20.04 6.03
C VAL A 78 -8.57 -20.11 4.57
N GLY A 79 -7.65 -20.45 3.67
CA GLY A 79 -7.94 -20.71 2.26
C GLY A 79 -7.18 -21.91 1.74
N LEU A 80 -7.90 -22.80 1.04
CA LEU A 80 -7.34 -23.98 0.39
C LEU A 80 -7.78 -24.00 -1.08
N GLY A 81 -6.80 -23.96 -1.97
CA GLY A 81 -6.97 -24.26 -3.39
C GLY A 81 -6.24 -25.56 -3.74
N LEU A 82 -6.56 -26.13 -4.90
CA LEU A 82 -5.93 -27.36 -5.38
C LEU A 82 -5.28 -27.12 -6.74
N LEU A 83 -4.00 -27.48 -6.85
CA LEU A 83 -3.26 -27.52 -8.10
C LEU A 83 -3.14 -28.98 -8.52
N ASN A 84 -3.91 -29.38 -9.55
CA ASN A 84 -3.83 -30.73 -10.10
C ASN A 84 -2.80 -30.77 -11.23
N ILE A 85 -1.71 -31.52 -11.04
CA ILE A 85 -0.64 -31.68 -12.02
C ILE A 85 -0.80 -33.04 -12.69
N THR A 86 -0.99 -33.01 -14.01
CA THR A 86 -1.11 -34.19 -14.88
C THR A 86 -0.06 -34.15 -15.97
N ASN A 87 0.55 -35.28 -16.28
CA ASN A 87 1.39 -35.48 -17.45
C ASN A 87 0.66 -36.38 -18.48
N SER A 88 1.14 -36.42 -19.71
CA SER A 88 0.59 -37.30 -20.75
C SER A 88 1.14 -38.74 -20.71
N LEU A 89 1.96 -39.07 -19.70
CA LEU A 89 2.70 -40.34 -19.55
C LEU A 89 2.58 -40.80 -18.09
N SER A 90 1.36 -41.14 -17.72
CA SER A 90 0.94 -41.45 -16.35
C SER A 90 1.83 -42.48 -15.68
N LEU A 91 2.45 -42.12 -14.55
CA LEU A 91 2.91 -43.07 -13.56
C LEU A 91 2.70 -42.49 -12.15
N PRO A 92 1.97 -43.21 -11.27
CA PRO A 92 1.66 -42.71 -9.94
C PRO A 92 2.93 -42.71 -9.08
N VAL A 93 3.22 -41.59 -8.42
CA VAL A 93 4.29 -41.52 -7.43
C VAL A 93 3.77 -40.98 -6.12
N ASN A 94 4.04 -41.73 -5.05
CA ASN A 94 3.73 -41.34 -3.68
C ASN A 94 4.41 -40.02 -3.30
N SER A 95 3.61 -39.14 -2.68
CA SER A 95 3.99 -37.87 -2.08
C SER A 95 5.22 -38.04 -1.17
N LEU A 96 6.35 -37.45 -1.57
CA LEU A 96 7.45 -37.17 -0.66
C LEU A 96 7.33 -35.72 -0.22
N THR A 97 6.79 -35.52 0.98
CA THR A 97 6.95 -34.27 1.72
C THR A 97 8.41 -34.19 2.19
N SER A 98 9.24 -33.48 1.43
CA SER A 98 10.55 -33.07 1.95
C SER A 98 10.38 -31.74 2.68
N THR A 99 10.36 -31.82 4.01
CA THR A 99 10.52 -30.69 4.92
C THR A 99 11.90 -30.75 5.55
N SER A 100 12.76 -29.76 5.27
CA SER A 100 13.78 -29.20 6.18
C SER A 100 14.82 -28.42 5.36
N GLY A 101 14.40 -27.28 4.81
CA GLY A 101 15.27 -26.31 4.16
C GLY A 101 14.99 -24.93 4.74
N LYS A 102 15.99 -24.04 4.67
CA LYS A 102 15.81 -22.62 4.95
C LYS A 102 14.74 -22.08 3.99
N LYS A 103 13.59 -21.64 4.51
CA LYS A 103 12.48 -21.11 3.70
C LYS A 103 12.76 -19.68 3.30
N THR A 104 12.29 -19.25 2.14
CA THR A 104 12.36 -17.87 1.66
C THR A 104 10.96 -17.27 1.56
N VAL A 105 10.75 -16.16 2.24
CA VAL A 105 9.47 -15.44 2.28
C VAL A 105 9.65 -14.05 1.67
N LEU A 106 8.81 -13.72 0.68
CA LEU A 106 8.80 -12.39 0.06
C LEU A 106 7.90 -11.42 0.83
N ASN A 107 8.24 -10.13 0.74
CA ASN A 107 7.47 -8.98 1.22
C ASN A 107 7.38 -8.90 2.75
N CYS A 108 8.48 -9.27 3.43
CA CYS A 108 8.57 -9.10 4.88
C CYS A 108 8.71 -7.61 5.26
N PRO A 109 8.01 -7.12 6.29
CA PRO A 109 8.19 -5.78 6.83
C PRO A 109 9.32 -5.74 7.89
N PHE A 110 10.33 -6.60 7.73
CA PHE A 110 11.51 -6.74 8.58
C PHE A 110 12.60 -7.53 7.85
N GLU A 111 13.86 -7.31 8.21
CA GLU A 111 14.99 -8.05 7.59
C GLU A 111 15.11 -9.49 8.11
N VAL A 112 14.71 -9.71 9.36
CA VAL A 112 14.78 -11.02 10.03
C VAL A 112 13.42 -11.34 10.62
N PHE A 113 12.88 -12.51 10.27
CA PHE A 113 11.62 -12.97 10.84
C PHE A 113 11.79 -13.18 12.35
N PRO A 114 11.06 -12.44 13.21
CA PRO A 114 11.25 -12.55 14.65
C PRO A 114 10.97 -13.97 15.12
N ASN A 115 11.95 -14.58 15.80
CA ASN A 115 11.87 -15.92 16.38
C ASN A 115 11.79 -17.11 15.40
N GLU A 116 12.12 -16.93 14.11
CA GLU A 116 12.13 -18.01 13.12
C GLU A 116 13.47 -18.02 12.33
N PRO A 117 14.55 -18.60 12.89
CA PRO A 117 15.90 -18.49 12.30
C PRO A 117 16.06 -19.19 10.94
N ASN A 118 15.12 -20.08 10.60
CA ASN A 118 15.13 -20.84 9.34
C ASN A 118 14.39 -20.13 8.20
N ILE A 119 13.93 -18.89 8.41
CA ILE A 119 13.25 -18.08 7.39
C ILE A 119 14.19 -16.97 6.91
N LYS A 120 14.47 -16.96 5.61
CA LYS A 120 15.06 -15.84 4.88
C LYS A 120 13.93 -14.90 4.46
N CYS A 121 13.93 -13.69 5.00
CA CYS A 121 13.02 -12.65 4.56
C CYS A 121 13.62 -11.84 3.42
N ILE A 122 12.80 -11.55 2.41
CA ILE A 122 13.13 -10.63 1.32
C ILE A 122 12.12 -9.49 1.40
N PRO A 123 12.49 -8.32 1.94
CA PRO A 123 11.64 -7.14 1.86
C PRO A 123 11.45 -6.69 0.42
N VAL A 124 10.33 -6.04 0.13
CA VAL A 124 10.04 -5.61 -1.25
C VAL A 124 11.03 -4.58 -1.77
N SER A 125 11.62 -3.76 -0.90
CA SER A 125 12.69 -2.81 -1.27
C SER A 125 13.99 -3.47 -1.73
N PHE A 126 14.15 -4.79 -1.55
CA PHE A 126 15.31 -5.54 -2.05
C PHE A 126 15.05 -6.14 -3.43
N LEU A 127 13.83 -5.98 -3.96
CA LEU A 127 13.54 -6.30 -5.34
C LEU A 127 14.12 -5.21 -6.25
N GLU A 128 14.57 -5.64 -7.41
CA GLU A 128 15.04 -4.76 -8.47
C GLU A 128 14.00 -4.73 -9.60
N ALA A 129 13.67 -3.54 -10.08
CA ALA A 129 12.82 -3.39 -11.25
C ALA A 129 13.54 -3.93 -12.49
N ARG A 130 12.80 -4.61 -13.36
CA ARG A 130 13.27 -4.88 -14.73
C ARG A 130 12.84 -3.75 -15.65
N PRO A 131 13.67 -3.39 -16.65
CA PRO A 131 13.23 -2.50 -17.72
C PRO A 131 11.97 -3.08 -18.37
N SER A 132 10.87 -2.34 -18.25
CA SER A 132 9.63 -2.61 -18.97
C SER A 132 9.46 -1.58 -20.07
N LEU A 133 8.56 -1.85 -21.02
CA LEU A 133 8.00 -0.80 -21.86
C LEU A 133 7.28 0.18 -20.95
N THR A 134 7.94 1.28 -20.61
CA THR A 134 7.37 2.35 -19.81
C THR A 134 6.21 2.94 -20.61
N LEU A 135 4.97 2.60 -20.25
CA LEU A 135 3.85 3.48 -20.57
C LEU A 135 4.09 4.74 -19.72
N GLN A 136 4.72 5.74 -20.33
CA GLN A 136 5.02 7.00 -19.68
C GLN A 136 3.72 7.79 -19.61
N PHE A 137 3.07 7.74 -18.45
CA PHE A 137 1.82 8.45 -18.17
C PHE A 137 2.04 9.85 -17.59
N ASP A 138 3.21 10.44 -17.80
CA ASP A 138 3.50 11.81 -17.39
C ASP A 138 2.68 12.78 -18.24
N ILE A 139 1.62 13.37 -17.67
CA ILE A 139 0.80 14.38 -18.36
C ILE A 139 1.56 15.70 -18.41
N LEU A 140 2.29 16.03 -17.34
CA LEU A 140 3.16 17.19 -17.26
C LEU A 140 4.64 16.77 -17.35
N PRO A 141 5.51 17.64 -17.92
CA PRO A 141 6.93 17.38 -17.92
C PRO A 141 7.52 17.51 -16.50
N PRO A 142 8.45 16.62 -16.10
CA PRO A 142 9.19 16.77 -14.85
C PRO A 142 10.03 18.06 -14.81
N THR A 143 10.15 18.64 -13.62
CA THR A 143 11.00 19.79 -13.30
C THR A 143 12.23 19.35 -12.51
N GLN A 144 13.16 20.26 -12.22
CA GLN A 144 14.33 19.99 -11.37
C GLN A 144 14.06 20.17 -9.87
N GLU A 145 12.83 20.51 -9.50
CA GLU A 145 12.49 20.75 -8.10
C GLU A 145 12.23 19.45 -7.35
N THR A 146 12.64 19.41 -6.09
CA THR A 146 12.47 18.25 -5.21
C THR A 146 11.91 18.70 -3.86
N SER A 147 10.98 17.94 -3.29
CA SER A 147 10.50 18.13 -1.92
C SER A 147 10.46 16.79 -1.16
N THR A 148 10.57 16.87 0.16
CA THR A 148 10.50 15.70 1.07
C THR A 148 9.39 15.92 2.08
N HIS A 149 8.48 14.94 2.21
CA HIS A 149 7.36 14.97 3.14
C HIS A 149 7.38 13.76 4.07
N PHE A 150 7.24 13.99 5.37
CA PHE A 150 7.12 12.94 6.38
C PHE A 150 5.65 12.70 6.70
N LEU A 151 5.21 11.45 6.61
CA LEU A 151 3.84 11.02 6.85
C LEU A 151 3.86 9.86 7.84
N ASN A 152 3.53 10.14 9.10
CA ASN A 152 3.47 9.15 10.16
C ASN A 152 2.05 8.58 10.26
N PHE A 153 1.93 7.28 10.05
CA PHE A 153 0.70 6.50 10.13
C PHE A 153 0.62 5.85 11.50
N GLY A 154 -0.30 6.32 12.33
CA GLY A 154 -0.43 5.84 13.69
C GLY A 154 -1.76 6.18 14.33
N PHE A 155 -1.91 5.78 15.59
CA PHE A 155 -3.10 5.95 16.39
C PHE A 155 -2.80 6.85 17.59
N PRO A 156 -3.19 8.14 17.56
CA PRO A 156 -2.84 9.05 18.64
C PRO A 156 -3.45 8.59 19.97
N THR A 157 -2.61 8.50 20.99
CA THR A 157 -2.94 7.84 22.27
C THR A 157 -4.07 8.52 23.05
N ASP A 158 -4.32 9.81 22.80
CA ASP A 158 -5.36 10.59 23.47
C ASP A 158 -6.78 10.31 22.93
N LYS A 159 -6.88 9.75 21.72
CA LYS A 159 -8.17 9.54 21.03
C LYS A 159 -8.37 8.14 20.45
N GLY A 160 -7.29 7.41 20.16
CA GLY A 160 -7.32 6.04 19.66
C GLY A 160 -7.87 5.85 18.23
N TYR A 161 -8.08 6.92 17.47
CA TYR A 161 -8.46 6.84 16.05
C TYR A 161 -7.25 6.67 15.14
N SER A 162 -7.48 6.32 13.88
CA SER A 162 -6.44 6.19 12.86
C SER A 162 -6.13 7.55 12.24
N SER A 163 -4.85 7.88 12.03
CA SER A 163 -4.43 9.21 11.58
C SER A 163 -3.20 9.20 10.68
N ILE A 164 -2.98 10.30 9.97
CA ILE A 164 -1.68 10.63 9.37
C ILE A 164 -1.20 11.94 9.99
N ASN A 165 -0.02 11.93 10.62
CA ASN A 165 0.52 13.06 11.38
C ASN A 165 -0.48 13.64 12.40
N GLY A 166 -1.22 12.77 13.11
CA GLY A 166 -2.20 13.16 14.12
C GLY A 166 -3.49 13.76 13.56
N ARG A 167 -3.63 13.85 12.23
CA ARG A 167 -4.83 14.30 11.55
C ARG A 167 -5.73 13.11 11.26
N LYS A 168 -6.93 13.11 11.83
CA LYS A 168 -8.02 12.24 11.42
C LYS A 168 -8.69 12.83 10.19
N PHE A 169 -8.62 12.12 9.08
CA PHE A 169 -9.29 12.53 7.86
C PHE A 169 -10.80 12.54 8.04
N ILE A 170 -11.42 13.68 7.73
CA ILE A 170 -12.86 13.84 7.62
C ILE A 170 -13.21 13.93 6.14
N TRP A 171 -14.20 13.14 5.72
CA TRP A 171 -14.68 13.19 4.35
C TRP A 171 -15.33 14.55 4.06
N PRO A 172 -14.94 15.24 2.98
CA PRO A 172 -15.62 16.46 2.59
C PRO A 172 -17.07 16.18 2.21
N THR A 173 -17.96 17.14 2.43
CA THR A 173 -19.37 17.04 2.03
C THR A 173 -19.59 17.23 0.53
N VAL A 174 -18.55 17.61 -0.20
CA VAL A 174 -18.53 17.81 -1.65
C VAL A 174 -17.29 17.12 -2.24
N SER A 175 -17.31 16.81 -3.53
CA SER A 175 -16.11 16.25 -4.18
C SER A 175 -15.05 17.33 -4.33
N ALA A 176 -13.85 17.09 -3.80
CA ALA A 176 -12.72 17.98 -3.98
C ALA A 176 -12.33 18.14 -5.46
N LEU A 177 -12.67 17.17 -6.32
CA LEU A 177 -12.41 17.26 -7.76
C LEU A 177 -13.37 18.24 -8.46
N THR A 178 -14.67 18.20 -8.16
CA THR A 178 -15.68 19.00 -8.88
C THR A 178 -16.01 20.33 -8.19
N GLN A 179 -15.83 20.41 -6.86
CA GLN A 179 -16.13 21.59 -6.03
C GLN A 179 -14.95 21.93 -5.10
N PRO A 180 -13.74 22.16 -5.65
CA PRO A 180 -12.53 22.36 -4.85
C PRO A 180 -12.60 23.57 -3.90
N LEU A 181 -13.26 24.65 -4.34
CA LEU A 181 -13.38 25.90 -3.57
C LEU A 181 -14.30 25.77 -2.35
N GLU A 182 -15.08 24.69 -2.26
CA GLU A 182 -15.98 24.41 -1.14
C GLU A 182 -15.36 23.43 -0.12
N VAL A 183 -14.13 22.97 -0.36
CA VAL A 183 -13.41 22.06 0.55
C VAL A 183 -12.36 22.84 1.34
N ASP A 184 -12.58 22.96 2.65
CA ASP A 184 -11.54 23.44 3.57
C ASP A 184 -10.57 22.31 3.90
N THR A 185 -9.37 22.39 3.34
CA THR A 185 -8.28 21.45 3.60
C THR A 185 -7.34 21.88 4.73
N SER A 186 -7.62 23.03 5.36
CA SER A 186 -6.80 23.55 6.43
C SER A 186 -6.96 22.72 7.71
N CYS A 187 -5.84 22.40 8.34
CA CYS A 187 -5.78 21.61 9.58
C CYS A 187 -5.16 22.42 10.73
N GLY A 188 -5.58 23.68 10.88
CA GLY A 188 -4.94 24.65 11.79
C GLY A 188 -4.99 24.31 13.29
N LYS A 189 -5.78 23.31 13.70
CA LYS A 189 -5.89 22.86 15.09
C LYS A 189 -4.87 21.77 15.47
N CYS A 190 -4.19 21.18 14.49
CA CYS A 190 -3.17 20.16 14.69
C CYS A 190 -1.77 20.77 14.90
N ASN A 191 -0.98 20.17 15.77
CA ASN A 191 0.41 20.48 16.06
C ASN A 191 1.25 19.19 16.20
N ALA A 192 2.52 19.33 16.59
CA ALA A 192 3.46 18.22 16.66
C ALA A 192 3.06 17.10 17.65
N GLU A 193 2.28 17.43 18.69
CA GLU A 193 1.97 16.52 19.82
C GLU A 193 0.49 16.55 20.23
N ASN A 194 -0.40 17.00 19.33
CA ASN A 194 -1.84 16.87 19.50
C ASN A 194 -2.49 16.27 18.26
N SER A 195 -3.76 15.96 18.37
CA SER A 195 -4.53 15.32 17.31
C SER A 195 -5.75 16.18 16.95
N CYS A 196 -6.15 16.21 15.68
CA CYS A 196 -7.31 16.97 15.23
C CYS A 196 -8.05 16.26 14.09
N GLU A 197 -9.28 16.70 13.83
CA GLU A 197 -10.11 16.19 12.74
C GLU A 197 -10.22 17.26 11.65
N CYS A 198 -9.89 16.91 10.41
CA CYS A 198 -9.93 17.83 9.26
C CYS A 198 -9.89 17.06 7.94
N THR A 199 -10.32 17.71 6.85
CA THR A 199 -10.19 17.20 5.48
C THR A 199 -8.77 17.45 4.95
N HIS A 200 -7.77 16.77 5.53
CA HIS A 200 -6.37 17.07 5.23
C HIS A 200 -5.98 16.81 3.77
N ALA A 201 -5.40 17.81 3.12
CA ALA A 201 -4.68 17.66 1.86
C ALA A 201 -3.20 18.05 1.99
N LEU A 202 -2.35 17.37 1.22
CA LEU A 202 -0.96 17.70 1.00
C LEU A 202 -0.82 18.31 -0.40
N ASP A 203 -0.43 19.58 -0.47
CA ASP A 203 -0.17 20.26 -1.73
C ASP A 203 1.19 19.84 -2.30
N LEU A 204 1.17 19.33 -3.52
CA LEU A 204 2.35 18.90 -4.26
C LEU A 204 2.56 19.87 -5.43
N LYS A 205 3.81 20.33 -5.60
CA LYS A 205 4.14 21.20 -6.71
C LYS A 205 4.16 20.40 -8.01
N SER A 206 3.33 20.77 -8.97
CA SER A 206 3.23 20.07 -10.25
C SER A 206 4.58 19.96 -10.95
N GLY A 207 4.88 18.77 -11.48
CA GLY A 207 6.12 18.40 -12.16
C GLY A 207 7.33 18.17 -11.25
N SER A 208 7.26 18.43 -9.94
CA SER A 208 8.40 18.22 -9.04
C SER A 208 8.61 16.74 -8.66
N GLU A 209 9.84 16.38 -8.27
CA GLU A 209 10.18 15.09 -7.67
C GLU A 209 9.77 15.11 -6.19
N ILE A 210 8.81 14.25 -5.81
CA ILE A 210 8.30 14.19 -4.45
C ILE A 210 8.85 12.93 -3.76
N ILE A 211 9.56 13.14 -2.66
CA ILE A 211 9.99 12.09 -1.76
C ILE A 211 9.03 12.04 -0.57
N MET A 212 8.46 10.88 -0.29
CA MET A 212 7.62 10.68 0.88
C MET A 212 8.24 9.64 1.81
N VAL A 213 8.41 10.01 3.07
CA VAL A 213 8.86 9.13 4.14
C VAL A 213 7.63 8.69 4.92
N LEU A 214 7.13 7.49 4.61
CA LEU A 214 5.98 6.89 5.27
C LEU A 214 6.47 6.16 6.51
N SER A 215 6.15 6.64 7.70
CA SER A 215 6.62 6.06 8.96
C SER A 215 5.47 5.55 9.81
N ASN A 216 5.79 4.67 10.74
CA ASN A 216 4.88 4.25 11.78
C ASN A 216 5.70 4.13 13.06
N ILE A 217 5.99 5.29 13.63
CA ILE A 217 6.85 5.50 14.80
C ILE A 217 6.10 6.44 15.75
N GLY A 218 6.45 6.39 17.03
CA GLY A 218 5.81 7.19 18.06
C GLY A 218 5.03 6.32 19.05
N ASN A 219 4.43 6.97 20.04
CA ASN A 219 3.61 6.33 21.08
C ASN A 219 2.31 5.69 20.55
N GLY A 220 1.90 6.04 19.33
CA GLY A 220 0.70 5.55 18.66
C GLY A 220 0.96 4.46 17.62
N SER A 221 2.19 3.96 17.53
CA SER A 221 2.55 2.87 16.64
C SER A 221 2.10 1.53 17.22
N PHE A 222 1.39 0.71 16.43
CA PHE A 222 0.88 -0.58 16.93
C PHE A 222 1.00 -1.75 15.96
N ILE A 223 0.78 -1.54 14.66
CA ILE A 223 0.70 -2.59 13.64
C ILE A 223 1.20 -2.06 12.31
N THR A 224 1.57 -2.93 11.36
CA THR A 224 1.96 -2.51 10.02
C THR A 224 0.78 -1.93 9.24
N HIS A 225 1.04 -1.00 8.33
CA HIS A 225 0.01 -0.35 7.52
C HIS A 225 0.30 -0.47 6.02
N PRO A 226 -0.51 -1.19 5.22
CA PRO A 226 -0.42 -1.10 3.77
C PRO A 226 -0.96 0.25 3.32
N ILE A 227 -0.14 1.08 2.68
CA ILE A 227 -0.51 2.42 2.22
C ILE A 227 -0.64 2.38 0.71
N HIS A 228 -1.82 2.71 0.23
CA HIS A 228 -2.16 2.78 -1.20
C HIS A 228 -2.26 4.23 -1.65
N MET A 229 -1.82 4.51 -2.88
CA MET A 229 -1.85 5.83 -3.51
C MET A 229 -2.61 5.77 -4.83
N HIS A 230 -3.61 6.62 -5.00
CA HIS A 230 -4.37 6.75 -6.24
C HIS A 230 -3.62 7.66 -7.23
N GLY A 231 -3.94 7.52 -8.51
CA GLY A 231 -3.40 8.36 -9.60
C GLY A 231 -1.91 8.17 -9.90
N HIS A 232 -1.21 7.46 -9.04
CA HIS A 232 0.23 7.28 -9.11
C HIS A 232 0.61 5.85 -8.83
N THR A 233 1.74 5.49 -9.41
CA THR A 233 2.56 4.39 -8.93
C THR A 233 3.90 5.02 -8.56
N PHE A 234 4.52 4.52 -7.50
CA PHE A 234 5.70 5.09 -6.87
C PHE A 234 6.86 4.11 -6.87
N GLU A 235 8.06 4.65 -6.84
CA GLU A 235 9.29 3.88 -6.67
C GLU A 235 9.58 3.71 -5.18
N VAL A 236 9.84 2.49 -4.74
CA VAL A 236 10.25 2.19 -3.37
C VAL A 236 11.77 2.27 -3.28
N LEU A 237 12.28 3.38 -2.71
CA LEU A 237 13.71 3.66 -2.68
C LEU A 237 14.44 2.92 -1.56
N LYS A 238 13.80 2.83 -0.38
CA LYS A 238 14.37 2.17 0.81
C LYS A 238 13.28 1.88 1.83
N MET A 239 13.47 0.83 2.61
CA MET A 239 12.72 0.61 3.85
C MET A 239 13.68 0.57 5.04
N GLY A 240 13.26 1.12 6.16
CA GLY A 240 13.95 1.05 7.45
C GLY A 240 13.12 0.24 8.43
N PHE A 241 13.75 -0.74 9.07
CA PHE A 241 13.06 -1.75 9.87
C PHE A 241 13.36 -1.62 11.36
N PRO A 242 12.44 -2.05 12.24
CA PRO A 242 12.77 -2.28 13.65
C PRO A 242 13.82 -3.39 13.78
N THR A 243 14.58 -3.35 14.87
CA THR A 243 15.52 -4.43 15.21
C THR A 243 14.90 -5.38 16.22
N VAL A 244 15.38 -6.63 16.29
CA VAL A 244 14.91 -7.62 17.25
C VAL A 244 15.94 -7.77 18.37
N ASN A 245 15.52 -7.60 19.62
CA ASN A 245 16.40 -7.82 20.76
C ASN A 245 16.54 -9.32 21.13
N LYS A 246 17.42 -9.64 22.09
CA LYS A 246 17.67 -11.03 22.53
C LYS A 246 16.41 -11.75 23.06
N THR A 247 15.42 -11.01 23.54
CA THR A 247 14.14 -11.55 24.06
C THR A 247 13.05 -11.58 22.98
N GLY A 248 13.39 -11.24 21.73
CA GLY A 248 12.49 -11.28 20.59
C GLY A 248 11.56 -10.07 20.46
N PHE A 249 11.71 -9.02 21.28
CA PHE A 249 10.94 -7.78 21.14
C PHE A 249 11.50 -6.90 20.02
N LEU A 250 10.58 -6.23 19.33
CA LEU A 250 10.90 -5.26 18.29
C LEU A 250 11.27 -3.93 18.94
N ILE A 251 12.43 -3.40 18.58
CA ILE A 251 12.91 -2.06 18.94
C ILE A 251 12.73 -1.20 17.69
N PRO A 252 11.91 -0.12 17.75
CA PRO A 252 11.73 0.78 16.62
C PRO A 252 13.04 1.29 16.05
N ASN A 253 13.07 1.49 14.74
CA ASN A 253 14.14 2.15 14.04
C ASN A 253 14.37 3.56 14.62
N ASN A 254 15.63 3.97 14.72
CA ASN A 254 16.03 5.22 15.35
C ASN A 254 16.51 6.30 14.36
N ASP A 255 16.27 6.14 13.06
CA ASP A 255 16.69 7.10 12.03
C ASP A 255 15.83 8.38 12.05
N ILE A 256 14.57 8.26 12.47
CA ILE A 256 13.60 9.36 12.53
C ILE A 256 13.62 10.02 13.91
N GLN A 257 13.66 11.34 13.92
CA GLN A 257 13.42 12.18 15.08
C GLN A 257 11.97 12.65 15.05
N CYS A 258 11.16 12.18 16.01
CA CYS A 258 9.77 12.61 16.12
C CYS A 258 9.64 14.03 16.69
N ASN A 259 10.47 14.35 17.68
CA ASN A 259 10.43 15.61 18.41
C ASN A 259 11.84 15.97 18.92
N PRO A 260 12.26 17.25 18.90
CA PRO A 260 13.55 17.66 19.46
C PRO A 260 13.65 17.55 20.99
N GLN A 261 12.52 17.63 21.70
CA GLN A 261 12.42 17.68 23.15
C GLN A 261 11.96 16.36 23.79
N LEU A 262 11.24 15.52 23.03
CA LEU A 262 10.68 14.25 23.54
C LEU A 262 11.36 13.03 22.88
N PRO A 263 11.57 11.95 23.64
CA PRO A 263 11.86 10.64 23.07
C PRO A 263 10.75 10.20 22.11
N ASN A 264 11.09 9.39 21.10
CA ASN A 264 10.11 8.94 20.10
C ASN A 264 8.97 8.17 20.76
N GLU A 265 9.24 7.38 21.80
CA GLU A 265 8.25 6.56 22.52
C GLU A 265 7.21 7.41 23.28
N GLN A 266 7.46 8.71 23.45
CA GLN A 266 6.57 9.64 24.14
C GLN A 266 5.89 10.64 23.19
N SER A 267 6.33 10.68 21.92
CA SER A 267 5.84 11.62 20.90
C SER A 267 4.79 10.97 20.00
N LEU A 268 3.81 11.76 19.55
CA LEU A 268 2.87 11.38 18.47
C LEU A 268 3.57 11.28 17.10
N CYS A 269 4.78 11.85 16.98
CA CYS A 269 5.58 11.87 15.76
C CYS A 269 4.91 12.59 14.57
N ASN A 270 4.10 13.61 14.83
CA ASN A 270 3.37 14.33 13.78
C ASN A 270 4.25 15.28 12.96
N ASN A 271 5.40 15.67 13.49
CA ASN A 271 6.34 16.58 12.84
C ASN A 271 7.74 15.96 12.76
N ALA A 272 7.79 14.76 12.19
CA ALA A 272 9.00 13.97 12.07
C ALA A 272 10.03 14.61 11.12
N THR A 273 11.30 14.34 11.39
CA THR A 273 12.43 14.65 10.52
C THR A 273 13.49 13.55 10.62
N TRP A 274 14.52 13.57 9.78
CA TRP A 274 15.68 12.69 9.95
C TRP A 274 16.52 13.13 11.15
N ARG A 275 16.98 12.18 11.97
CA ARG A 275 18.02 12.46 13.00
C ARG A 275 19.33 12.93 12.36
N ASN A 276 19.68 12.37 11.21
CA ASN A 276 20.80 12.83 10.41
C ASN A 276 20.31 13.88 9.41
N SER A 277 20.60 15.15 9.65
CA SER A 277 20.15 16.25 8.80
C SER A 277 20.64 16.18 7.35
N MET A 278 21.75 15.48 7.08
CA MET A 278 22.22 15.27 5.70
C MET A 278 21.19 14.52 4.85
N TRP A 279 20.41 13.62 5.48
CA TRP A 279 19.41 12.78 4.80
C TRP A 279 18.19 13.54 4.30
N MET A 280 18.05 14.83 4.64
CA MET A 280 17.11 15.71 3.93
C MET A 280 17.41 15.77 2.43
N GLN A 281 18.68 15.57 2.05
CA GLN A 281 19.05 15.17 0.70
C GLN A 281 19.00 13.64 0.60
N TYR A 282 17.88 13.09 0.13
CA TYR A 282 17.61 11.64 0.20
C TYR A 282 18.72 10.79 -0.43
N ARG A 283 19.43 11.29 -1.45
CA ARG A 283 20.55 10.59 -2.11
C ARG A 283 21.77 10.35 -1.20
N THR A 284 21.83 11.01 -0.04
CA THR A 284 22.87 10.78 0.98
C THR A 284 22.51 9.68 1.97
N ILE A 285 21.28 9.16 1.91
CA ILE A 285 20.83 8.05 2.75
C ILE A 285 21.61 6.79 2.33
N PRO A 286 22.26 6.07 3.26
CA PRO A 286 22.98 4.85 2.95
C PRO A 286 22.08 3.80 2.31
N ASP A 287 22.61 3.12 1.29
CA ASP A 287 21.96 2.00 0.60
C ASP A 287 20.58 2.34 0.01
N ILE A 288 20.32 3.61 -0.31
CA ILE A 288 19.10 4.00 -1.00
C ILE A 288 19.16 3.58 -2.47
N ASN A 289 18.17 2.81 -2.93
CA ASN A 289 18.11 2.39 -4.31
C ASN A 289 17.51 3.52 -5.17
N THR A 290 18.36 4.16 -5.97
CA THR A 290 17.95 5.19 -6.94
C THR A 290 18.19 4.77 -8.39
N ILE A 291 18.69 3.54 -8.60
CA ILE A 291 19.09 3.02 -9.91
C ILE A 291 17.94 2.21 -10.52
N ASN A 292 17.43 1.23 -9.77
CA ASN A 292 16.38 0.31 -10.23
C ASN A 292 15.37 -0.03 -9.11
N PRO A 293 14.80 0.98 -8.43
CA PRO A 293 13.81 0.76 -7.38
C PRO A 293 12.58 0.04 -7.93
N VAL A 294 12.02 -0.89 -7.16
CA VAL A 294 10.73 -1.52 -7.50
C VAL A 294 9.63 -0.47 -7.55
N ARG A 295 8.71 -0.62 -8.51
CA ARG A 295 7.56 0.28 -8.68
C ARG A 295 6.29 -0.40 -8.19
N LYS A 296 5.53 0.31 -7.37
CA LYS A 296 4.34 -0.19 -6.67
C LYS A 296 3.28 0.90 -6.59
N ASP A 297 2.06 0.56 -6.21
CA ASP A 297 1.04 1.54 -5.82
C ASP A 297 0.56 1.35 -4.38
N THR A 298 1.00 0.26 -3.74
CA THR A 298 0.67 -0.09 -2.37
C THR A 298 1.94 -0.58 -1.68
N ILE A 299 2.29 -0.04 -0.52
CA ILE A 299 3.49 -0.42 0.24
C ILE A 299 3.18 -0.60 1.71
N VAL A 300 3.71 -1.66 2.32
CA VAL A 300 3.62 -1.83 3.77
C VAL A 300 4.58 -0.87 4.49
N VAL A 301 4.05 -0.09 5.41
CA VAL A 301 4.83 0.67 6.40
C VAL A 301 5.04 -0.23 7.63
N PRO A 302 6.30 -0.60 7.95
CA PRO A 302 6.60 -1.47 9.08
C PRO A 302 6.22 -0.83 10.41
N TYR A 303 5.73 -1.63 11.37
CA TYR A 303 5.63 -1.20 12.77
C TYR A 303 7.00 -0.82 13.31
N GLY A 304 7.13 0.38 13.87
CA GLY A 304 8.41 0.90 14.36
C GLY A 304 9.45 1.11 13.24
N GLY A 305 9.01 1.33 12.00
CA GLY A 305 9.90 1.54 10.85
C GLY A 305 9.35 2.58 9.87
N TYR A 306 9.94 2.60 8.67
CA TYR A 306 9.55 3.51 7.60
C TYR A 306 9.76 2.93 6.20
N SER A 307 9.10 3.52 5.22
CA SER A 307 9.30 3.30 3.78
C SER A 307 9.51 4.65 3.08
N ILE A 308 10.54 4.75 2.26
CA ILE A 308 10.83 5.92 1.43
C ILE A 308 10.34 5.62 0.03
N ILE A 309 9.38 6.42 -0.45
CA ILE A 309 8.85 6.32 -1.80
C ILE A 309 9.10 7.59 -2.60
N ARG A 310 9.16 7.47 -3.92
CA ARG A 310 9.29 8.58 -4.86
C ARG A 310 8.20 8.56 -5.91
N ILE A 311 7.61 9.73 -6.16
CA ILE A 311 6.78 10.02 -7.33
C ILE A 311 7.28 11.27 -8.03
N TRP A 312 6.82 11.46 -9.26
CA TRP A 312 6.82 12.76 -9.90
C TRP A 312 5.37 13.25 -9.92
N ALA A 313 5.14 14.48 -9.50
CA ALA A 313 3.81 15.09 -9.45
C ALA A 313 3.33 15.52 -10.85
N THR A 314 3.33 14.58 -11.80
CA THR A 314 3.12 14.80 -13.23
C THR A 314 1.70 14.44 -13.68
N ASN A 315 0.82 14.10 -12.74
CA ASN A 315 -0.57 13.75 -13.01
C ASN A 315 -1.53 14.75 -12.33
N PRO A 316 -1.92 15.84 -13.02
CA PRO A 316 -2.84 16.86 -12.53
C PRO A 316 -4.13 16.28 -11.94
N GLY A 317 -4.40 16.57 -10.65
CA GLY A 317 -5.61 16.12 -10.01
C GLY A 317 -5.58 16.21 -8.48
N VAL A 318 -6.61 15.61 -7.89
CA VAL A 318 -6.70 15.37 -6.44
C VAL A 318 -6.73 13.87 -6.24
N TRP A 319 -5.66 13.32 -5.68
CA TRP A 319 -5.50 11.89 -5.49
C TRP A 319 -5.68 11.51 -4.04
N PHE A 320 -6.13 10.28 -3.79
CA PHE A 320 -6.34 9.79 -2.45
C PHE A 320 -5.17 8.90 -2.03
N MET A 321 -4.62 9.13 -0.83
CA MET A 321 -3.66 8.25 -0.19
C MET A 321 -4.25 7.77 1.13
N HIS A 322 -4.24 6.46 1.37
CA HIS A 322 -4.84 5.90 2.57
C HIS A 322 -4.23 4.56 2.96
N CYS A 323 -4.44 4.17 4.22
CA CYS A 323 -4.23 2.78 4.61
C CYS A 323 -5.27 1.89 3.94
N HIS A 324 -4.86 0.78 3.35
CA HIS A 324 -5.74 -0.17 2.67
C HIS A 324 -6.32 -1.24 3.63
N ILE A 325 -6.26 -0.98 4.93
CA ILE A 325 -7.10 -1.66 5.92
C ILE A 325 -8.34 -0.79 6.09
N ASP A 326 -9.49 -1.30 5.66
CA ASP A 326 -10.74 -0.53 5.55
C ASP A 326 -11.09 0.18 6.85
N ARG A 327 -10.94 -0.51 8.00
CA ARG A 327 -11.21 0.09 9.31
C ARG A 327 -10.32 1.30 9.59
N HIS A 328 -9.04 1.28 9.20
CA HIS A 328 -8.13 2.39 9.42
C HIS A 328 -8.43 3.55 8.48
N MET A 329 -8.71 3.28 7.20
CA MET A 329 -9.16 4.28 6.25
C MET A 329 -10.42 4.99 6.75
N LEU A 330 -11.46 4.21 7.08
CA LEU A 330 -12.75 4.72 7.56
C LEU A 330 -12.62 5.47 8.89
N SER A 331 -11.65 5.10 9.72
CA SER A 331 -11.38 5.78 11.00
C SER A 331 -10.52 7.04 10.86
N GLY A 332 -10.01 7.35 9.66
CA GLY A 332 -9.33 8.62 9.35
C GLY A 332 -7.87 8.53 8.90
N MET A 333 -7.29 7.34 8.66
CA MET A 333 -5.92 7.21 8.15
C MET A 333 -5.87 7.38 6.64
N ALA A 334 -6.11 8.62 6.22
CA ALA A 334 -6.11 9.03 4.83
C ALA A 334 -5.72 10.50 4.67
N LEU A 335 -5.38 10.90 3.46
CA LEU A 335 -5.21 12.29 3.05
C LEU A 335 -5.43 12.42 1.54
N MET A 336 -5.64 13.64 1.08
CA MET A 336 -5.64 13.97 -0.35
C MET A 336 -4.25 14.50 -0.76
N LEU A 337 -3.77 14.12 -1.94
CA LEU A 337 -2.64 14.73 -2.62
C LEU A 337 -3.22 15.72 -3.63
N ASN A 338 -2.93 17.00 -3.46
CA ASN A 338 -3.37 18.03 -4.39
C ASN A 338 -2.21 18.38 -5.33
N GLU A 339 -2.28 17.90 -6.57
CA GLU A 339 -1.26 18.15 -7.60
C GLU A 339 -1.62 19.25 -8.58
N SER A 340 -2.89 19.70 -8.57
CA SER A 340 -3.31 20.96 -9.16
C SER A 340 -4.83 21.11 -9.06
N PHE A 341 -5.34 21.98 -8.19
CA PHE A 341 -6.72 22.47 -8.37
C PHE A 341 -6.83 23.38 -9.61
N GLU A 342 -5.75 24.08 -9.96
CA GLU A 342 -5.76 25.12 -11.01
C GLU A 342 -5.66 24.57 -12.45
N ASN A 343 -5.15 23.35 -12.63
CA ASN A 343 -4.94 22.73 -13.96
C ASN A 343 -5.97 21.64 -14.30
N ILE A 344 -7.02 21.46 -13.49
CA ILE A 344 -8.13 20.56 -13.80
C ILE A 344 -9.03 21.28 -14.81
N VAL A 345 -8.75 21.09 -16.09
CA VAL A 345 -9.50 21.69 -17.20
C VAL A 345 -10.48 20.67 -17.78
N ASN A 346 -11.70 21.12 -18.06
CA ASN A 346 -12.71 20.35 -18.81
C ASN A 346 -13.15 19.03 -18.17
N LEU A 347 -13.56 19.05 -16.90
CA LEU A 347 -14.32 17.92 -16.32
C LEU A 347 -15.54 17.59 -17.20
N PRO A 348 -15.93 16.31 -17.33
CA PRO A 348 -17.14 15.95 -18.05
C PRO A 348 -18.34 16.74 -17.52
N LYS A 349 -19.14 17.32 -18.43
CA LYS A 349 -20.23 18.25 -18.08
C LYS A 349 -21.27 17.64 -17.13
N ASP A 350 -21.43 16.32 -17.19
CA ASP A 350 -22.41 15.57 -16.42
C ASP A 350 -21.83 14.95 -15.15
N MET A 351 -20.63 15.38 -14.72
CA MET A 351 -20.08 14.98 -13.43
C MET A 351 -21.03 15.42 -12.30
N PRO A 352 -21.43 14.51 -11.39
CA PRO A 352 -22.29 14.88 -10.29
C PRO A 352 -21.57 15.87 -9.38
N THR A 353 -22.27 16.93 -9.01
CA THR A 353 -21.85 17.84 -7.95
C THR A 353 -22.83 17.69 -6.79
N CYS A 354 -22.35 17.87 -5.57
CA CYS A 354 -23.25 18.06 -4.46
C CYS A 354 -24.10 19.32 -4.73
N HIS A 355 -25.34 19.31 -4.24
CA HIS A 355 -26.31 20.39 -4.47
C HIS A 355 -26.81 20.56 -5.93
N SER A 356 -26.37 19.76 -6.92
CA SER A 356 -26.94 19.78 -8.28
C SER A 356 -28.16 18.89 -8.47
N PHE A 357 -28.56 18.11 -7.45
CA PHE A 357 -29.89 17.50 -7.35
C PHE A 357 -30.96 18.58 -7.10
N ARG A 358 -31.06 19.57 -7.99
CA ARG A 358 -32.27 20.35 -8.12
C ARG A 358 -33.28 19.43 -8.80
N ASN A 359 -34.50 19.39 -8.28
CA ASN A 359 -35.64 18.80 -8.97
C ASN A 359 -35.76 19.50 -10.33
N ALA A 360 -35.11 18.97 -11.36
CA ALA A 360 -35.39 19.37 -12.73
C ALA A 360 -36.89 19.09 -12.93
N PRO A 361 -37.68 20.05 -13.42
CA PRO A 361 -39.05 19.75 -13.80
C PRO A 361 -39.02 18.54 -14.73
N LEU A 362 -39.96 17.61 -14.56
CA LEU A 362 -40.13 16.36 -15.31
C LEU A 362 -40.30 16.55 -16.85
N SER A 363 -39.97 17.69 -17.43
CA SER A 363 -40.15 18.00 -18.85
C SER A 363 -39.18 17.26 -19.79
N HIS A 364 -38.14 16.59 -19.28
CA HIS A 364 -37.17 15.85 -20.11
C HIS A 364 -37.22 14.31 -19.97
N LEU A 365 -38.11 13.77 -19.13
CA LEU A 365 -38.29 12.31 -18.97
C LEU A 365 -39.30 11.70 -19.96
N ASN A 366 -40.01 12.50 -20.76
CA ASN A 366 -40.98 12.01 -21.73
C ASN A 366 -40.37 11.49 -23.05
N THR A 367 -39.05 11.56 -23.24
CA THR A 367 -38.43 11.16 -24.51
C THR A 367 -37.78 9.77 -24.49
N VAL A 368 -37.71 9.11 -23.33
CA VAL A 368 -37.03 7.79 -23.21
C VAL A 368 -38.01 6.63 -22.94
N LEU A 369 -39.30 6.90 -22.69
CA LEU A 369 -40.32 5.88 -22.46
C LEU A 369 -41.29 5.66 -23.63
N ALA A 370 -41.03 6.27 -24.79
CA ALA A 370 -41.78 6.00 -26.02
C ALA A 370 -41.02 5.00 -26.91
N VAL A 371 -40.67 3.83 -26.37
CA VAL A 371 -40.29 2.66 -27.18
C VAL A 371 -41.19 1.50 -26.78
N SER A 372 -42.17 1.26 -27.67
CA SER A 372 -43.00 0.06 -27.88
C SER A 372 -43.49 -0.69 -26.64
N SER A 373 -44.74 -0.41 -26.27
CA SER A 373 -45.64 -1.41 -25.73
C SER A 373 -45.94 -2.46 -26.81
N ASP A 374 -45.11 -3.50 -26.92
CA ASP A 374 -45.54 -4.79 -27.46
C ASP A 374 -45.44 -5.82 -26.35
N THR A 375 -46.60 -6.04 -25.73
CA THR A 375 -46.85 -7.11 -24.77
C THR A 375 -46.90 -8.44 -25.50
N ASN A 376 -45.95 -9.34 -25.23
CA ASN A 376 -46.21 -10.78 -25.07
C ASN A 376 -44.94 -11.54 -24.67
N GLY A 377 -45.00 -12.28 -23.55
CA GLY A 377 -44.15 -13.45 -23.35
C GLY A 377 -43.52 -13.62 -21.97
N GLY A 378 -44.29 -14.18 -21.03
CA GLY A 378 -43.83 -15.25 -20.13
C GLY A 378 -42.87 -14.91 -18.98
N LEU A 379 -43.44 -14.76 -17.78
CA LEU A 379 -42.76 -15.11 -16.53
C LEU A 379 -42.52 -16.64 -16.50
N LEU A 380 -41.28 -17.07 -16.26
CA LEU A 380 -40.98 -18.34 -15.61
C LEU A 380 -39.81 -18.11 -14.63
N LEU A 381 -39.93 -18.80 -13.49
CA LEU A 381 -39.13 -18.77 -12.26
C LEU A 381 -37.60 -18.76 -12.45
#